data_AF-A0A840MY75-F1
#
_entry.id   AF-A0A840MY75-F1
#
_cell.length_a   1.000
_cell.length_b   1.000
_cell.length_c   1.000
_cell.angle_alpha   90.00
_cell.angle_beta   90.00
_cell.angle_gamma   90.00
#
_symmetry.space_group_name_H-M   'P 1'
#
loop_
_entity.id
_entity.type
_entity.pdbx_description
1 polymer ?
#
loop_
_entity_poly.entity_id
_entity_poly.type
_entity_poly.pdbx_seq_one_letter_code
_entity_poly.pdbx_strand_id
1 'polypeptide(L)'
;MAPTSTSDNVFNKAAETIPFPDLARVSEINGTMLNETAKFNAQVGTAMQNIGKEWSEFVGMRLREDVQLFRTIQDCRSLQDLQQAYAQFWQTAFAQYGEEAQRMLRLTQGTVEDVTRAAKEARETTVHAADKAA
;
A
#
# COMPACT_ATOMS: atom_id res chain seq x y z
N MET A 1 31.04 14.94 -73.78
CA MET A 1 30.90 13.98 -72.67
C MET A 1 30.82 14.79 -71.39
N ALA A 2 29.63 15.01 -70.84
CA ALA A 2 29.41 15.77 -69.61
C ALA A 2 28.83 14.83 -68.55
N PRO A 3 29.24 14.92 -67.27
CA PRO A 3 28.70 14.08 -66.22
C PRO A 3 27.41 14.70 -65.67
N THR A 4 26.30 13.95 -65.70
CA THR A 4 25.09 14.32 -64.96
C THR A 4 25.26 13.93 -63.50
N SER A 5 25.22 14.95 -62.64
CA SER A 5 25.23 14.86 -61.19
C SER A 5 23.94 14.19 -60.70
N THR A 6 24.04 12.98 -60.16
CA THR A 6 22.96 12.33 -59.40
C THR A 6 23.09 12.74 -57.94
N SER A 7 22.53 13.91 -57.61
CA SER A 7 22.31 14.33 -56.22
C SER A 7 20.93 13.83 -55.78
N ASP A 8 20.77 12.50 -55.62
CA ASP A 8 19.56 11.94 -55.04
C ASP A 8 19.61 12.12 -53.52
N ASN A 9 18.93 13.20 -53.10
CA ASN A 9 18.43 13.56 -51.78
C ASN A 9 18.64 12.53 -50.66
N VAL A 10 19.87 12.47 -50.12
CA VAL A 10 20.20 11.78 -48.87
C VAL A 10 19.32 12.28 -47.71
N PHE A 11 18.87 13.54 -47.78
CA PHE A 11 17.95 14.15 -46.83
C PHE A 11 16.53 13.54 -46.84
N ASN A 12 16.02 13.06 -47.99
CA ASN A 12 14.69 12.43 -48.06
C ASN A 12 14.69 11.03 -47.44
N LYS A 13 15.78 10.27 -47.64
CA LYS A 13 15.94 8.93 -47.05
C LYS A 13 16.11 8.98 -45.53
N ALA A 14 16.74 10.04 -45.01
CA ALA A 14 16.83 10.27 -43.58
C ALA A 14 15.47 10.64 -42.97
N ALA A 15 14.61 11.37 -43.69
CA ALA A 15 13.29 11.79 -43.21
C ALA A 15 12.29 10.61 -43.07
N GLU A 16 12.39 9.57 -43.90
CA GLU A 16 11.57 8.34 -43.76
C GLU A 16 11.99 7.45 -42.57
N THR A 17 13.15 7.71 -41.96
CA THR A 17 13.73 6.83 -40.92
C THR A 17 13.79 7.48 -39.54
N ILE A 18 13.18 8.64 -39.33
CA ILE A 18 13.03 9.19 -37.97
C ILE A 18 11.70 8.64 -37.43
N PRO A 19 11.71 7.65 -36.51
CA PRO A 19 10.49 7.14 -35.93
C PRO A 19 10.00 8.20 -34.96
N PHE A 20 9.15 9.11 -35.41
CA PHE A 20 8.44 9.98 -34.48
C PHE A 20 7.53 9.07 -33.64
N PRO A 21 7.71 9.03 -32.30
CA PRO A 21 6.83 8.26 -31.46
C PRO A 21 5.41 8.80 -31.62
N ASP A 22 4.45 7.91 -31.88
CA ASP A 22 3.04 8.27 -31.94
C ASP A 22 2.62 8.88 -30.59
N LEU A 23 2.37 10.19 -30.59
CA LEU A 23 2.07 10.95 -29.39
C LEU A 23 0.74 10.54 -28.76
N ALA A 24 -0.22 10.04 -29.56
CA ALA A 24 -1.48 9.52 -29.03
C ALA A 24 -1.23 8.22 -28.25
N ARG A 25 -0.40 7.33 -28.80
CA ARG A 25 0.06 6.10 -28.12
C ARG A 25 0.81 6.39 -26.82
N VAL A 26 1.75 7.33 -26.83
CA VAL A 26 2.48 7.73 -25.62
C VAL A 26 1.52 8.32 -24.58
N SER A 27 0.52 9.09 -25.02
CA SER A 27 -0.51 9.66 -24.15
C SER A 27 -1.41 8.59 -23.52
N GLU A 28 -1.83 7.57 -24.26
CA GLU A 28 -2.67 6.47 -23.74
C GLU A 28 -1.91 5.62 -22.71
N ILE A 29 -0.67 5.22 -23.02
CA ILE A 29 0.17 4.45 -22.10
C ILE A 29 0.43 5.25 -20.81
N ASN A 30 0.71 6.56 -20.92
CA ASN A 30 0.85 7.42 -19.75
C ASN A 30 -0.45 7.51 -18.94
N GLY A 31 -1.60 7.64 -19.61
CA GLY A 31 -2.91 7.70 -18.95
C GLY A 31 -3.21 6.43 -18.15
N THR A 32 -3.00 5.26 -18.75
CA THR A 32 -3.16 3.96 -18.08
C THR A 32 -2.19 3.82 -16.91
N MET A 33 -0.91 4.14 -17.11
CA MET A 33 0.10 4.05 -16.04
C MET A 33 -0.25 4.95 -14.85
N LEU A 34 -0.67 6.19 -15.10
CA LEU A 34 -1.07 7.13 -14.05
C LEU A 34 -2.30 6.63 -13.28
N ASN A 35 -3.29 6.07 -13.98
CA ASN A 35 -4.49 5.51 -13.37
C ASN A 35 -4.17 4.30 -12.46
N GLU A 36 -3.34 3.36 -12.94
CA GLU A 36 -2.94 2.21 -12.14
C GLU A 36 -2.08 2.60 -10.93
N THR A 37 -1.21 3.60 -11.09
CA THR A 37 -0.44 4.17 -9.96
C THR A 37 -1.35 4.82 -8.94
N ALA A 38 -2.39 5.55 -9.37
CA ALA A 38 -3.36 6.17 -8.48
C ALA A 38 -4.15 5.11 -7.67
N LYS A 39 -4.59 4.02 -8.32
CA LYS A 39 -5.26 2.90 -7.64
C LYS A 39 -4.35 2.24 -6.61
N PHE A 40 -3.10 1.96 -6.97
CA PHE A 40 -2.10 1.39 -6.08
C PHE A 40 -1.90 2.29 -4.83
N ASN A 41 -1.71 3.59 -5.04
CA ASN A 41 -1.56 4.55 -3.94
C ASN A 41 -2.80 4.61 -3.05
N ALA A 42 -4.00 4.56 -3.62
CA ALA A 42 -5.25 4.54 -2.86
C ALA A 42 -5.37 3.27 -1.99
N GLN A 43 -4.97 2.11 -2.52
CA GLN A 43 -4.99 0.84 -1.78
C GLN A 43 -3.98 0.84 -0.64
N VAL A 44 -2.73 1.26 -0.89
CA VAL A 44 -1.71 1.39 0.16
C VAL A 44 -2.15 2.40 1.23
N GLY A 45 -2.73 3.53 0.82
CA GLY A 45 -3.28 4.53 1.73
C GLY A 45 -4.39 3.97 2.62
N THR A 46 -5.34 3.24 2.03
CA THR A 46 -6.44 2.57 2.76
C THR A 46 -5.91 1.55 3.75
N ALA A 47 -4.93 0.74 3.33
CA ALA A 47 -4.33 -0.27 4.20
C ALA A 47 -3.63 0.36 5.42
N MET A 48 -2.87 1.44 5.21
CA MET A 48 -2.22 2.17 6.28
C MET A 48 -3.23 2.80 7.25
N GLN A 49 -4.36 3.31 6.73
CA GLN A 49 -5.46 3.81 7.56
C GLN A 49 -6.09 2.72 8.41
N ASN A 50 -6.29 1.52 7.86
CA ASN A 50 -6.86 0.39 8.60
C ASN A 50 -5.92 -0.07 9.72
N ILE A 51 -4.61 -0.17 9.44
CA ILE A 51 -3.58 -0.49 10.44
C ILE A 51 -3.56 0.57 11.54
N GLY A 52 -3.57 1.86 11.15
CA GLY A 52 -3.56 2.97 12.09
C GLY A 52 -4.82 3.00 12.97
N LYS A 53 -5.98 2.67 12.40
CA LYS A 53 -7.24 2.56 13.12
C LYS A 53 -7.17 1.45 14.17
N GLU A 54 -6.83 0.22 13.78
CA GLU A 54 -6.71 -0.93 14.70
C GLU A 54 -5.76 -0.58 15.87
N TRP A 55 -4.57 -0.06 15.56
CA TRP A 55 -3.61 0.37 16.56
C TRP A 55 -4.18 1.41 17.54
N SER A 56 -4.88 2.42 17.02
CA SER A 56 -5.47 3.46 17.86
C SER A 56 -6.59 2.93 18.77
N GLU A 57 -7.39 1.98 18.28
CA GLU A 57 -8.45 1.32 19.05
C GLU A 57 -7.85 0.48 20.18
N PHE A 58 -6.78 -0.26 19.89
CA PHE A 58 -6.03 -1.03 20.87
C PHE A 58 -5.41 -0.16 21.97
N VAL A 59 -4.70 0.91 21.60
CA VAL A 59 -4.10 1.85 22.56
C VAL A 59 -5.20 2.48 23.43
N GLY A 60 -6.31 2.90 22.82
CA GLY A 60 -7.45 3.45 23.55
C GLY A 60 -8.06 2.46 24.54
N MET A 61 -8.17 1.19 24.16
CA MET A 61 -8.62 0.12 25.06
C MET A 61 -7.64 -0.11 26.22
N ARG A 62 -6.34 -0.18 25.94
CA ARG A 62 -5.33 -0.37 26.98
C ARG A 62 -5.29 0.76 28.00
N LEU A 63 -5.40 2.01 27.57
CA LEU A 63 -5.46 3.16 28.47
C LEU A 63 -6.69 3.11 29.39
N ARG A 64 -7.85 2.64 28.91
CA ARG A 64 -9.05 2.50 29.76
C ARG A 64 -8.85 1.47 30.86
N GLU A 65 -8.20 0.36 30.53
CA GLU A 65 -7.87 -0.70 31.47
C GLU A 65 -6.83 -0.25 32.51
N ASP A 66 -5.85 0.59 32.13
CA ASP A 66 -4.91 1.19 33.07
C ASP A 66 -5.64 2.10 34.07
N VAL A 67 -6.56 2.93 33.59
CA VAL A 67 -7.42 3.77 34.46
C VAL A 67 -8.28 2.90 35.37
N GLN A 68 -8.82 1.79 34.86
CA GLN A 68 -9.63 0.86 35.63
C GLN A 68 -8.82 0.21 36.75
N LEU A 69 -7.57 -0.20 36.49
CA LEU A 69 -6.67 -0.72 37.51
C LEU A 69 -6.48 0.30 38.65
N PHE A 70 -6.22 1.57 38.34
CA PHE A 70 -6.04 2.58 39.38
C PHE A 70 -7.28 2.75 40.25
N ARG A 71 -8.48 2.73 39.65
CA ARG A 71 -9.73 2.75 40.42
C ARG A 71 -9.86 1.53 41.33
N THR A 72 -9.59 0.33 40.81
CA THR A 72 -9.64 -0.91 41.60
C THR A 72 -8.66 -0.87 42.76
N ILE A 73 -7.43 -0.38 42.54
CA ILE A 73 -6.41 -0.26 43.59
C ILE A 73 -6.86 0.69 44.70
N GLN A 74 -7.54 1.80 44.36
CA GLN A 74 -8.05 2.75 45.35
C GLN A 74 -9.11 2.13 46.28
N ASP A 75 -9.83 1.12 45.80
CA ASP A 75 -10.87 0.43 46.57
C ASP A 75 -10.34 -0.74 47.42
N CYS A 76 -9.12 -1.22 47.15
CA CYS A 76 -8.50 -2.32 47.89
C CYS A 76 -8.34 -2.00 49.38
N ARG A 77 -8.67 -2.96 50.26
CA ARG A 77 -8.56 -2.81 51.73
C ARG A 77 -7.53 -3.74 52.35
N SER A 78 -6.93 -4.62 51.54
CA SER A 78 -5.91 -5.56 51.96
C SER A 78 -4.84 -5.77 50.87
N LEU A 79 -3.71 -6.35 51.28
CA LEU A 79 -2.66 -6.76 50.33
C LEU A 79 -3.17 -7.86 49.38
N GLN A 80 -4.06 -8.72 49.86
CA GLN A 80 -4.68 -9.78 49.06
C GLN A 80 -5.55 -9.20 47.94
N ASP A 81 -6.36 -8.18 48.23
CA ASP A 81 -7.16 -7.48 47.21
C ASP A 81 -6.25 -6.87 46.13
N LEU A 82 -5.16 -6.23 46.56
CA LEU A 82 -4.19 -5.62 45.66
C LEU A 82 -3.51 -6.67 44.77
N GLN A 83 -3.08 -7.79 45.34
CA GLN A 83 -2.48 -8.89 44.59
C GLN A 83 -3.46 -9.44 43.54
N GLN A 84 -4.73 -9.60 43.90
CA GLN A 84 -5.76 -10.08 42.99
C GLN A 84 -6.02 -9.08 41.85
N ALA A 85 -6.09 -7.78 42.15
CA ALA A 85 -6.26 -6.74 41.14
C ALA A 85 -5.12 -6.75 40.11
N TYR A 86 -3.87 -6.84 40.56
CA TYR A 86 -2.71 -6.94 39.66
C TYR A 86 -2.70 -8.25 38.86
N ALA A 87 -3.01 -9.38 39.48
CA ALA A 87 -3.06 -10.66 38.78
C ALA A 87 -4.09 -10.64 37.64
N GLN A 88 -5.29 -10.11 37.90
CA GLN A 88 -6.33 -9.94 36.89
C GLN A 88 -5.90 -9.00 35.78
N PHE A 89 -5.34 -7.84 36.13
CA PHE A 89 -4.86 -6.88 35.14
C PHE A 89 -3.83 -7.48 34.19
N TRP A 90 -2.81 -8.17 34.73
CA TRP A 90 -1.77 -8.77 33.91
C TRP A 90 -2.29 -9.93 33.05
N GLN A 91 -3.16 -10.77 33.59
CA GLN A 91 -3.81 -11.84 32.81
C GLN A 91 -4.58 -11.25 31.62
N THR A 92 -5.39 -10.22 31.86
CA THR A 92 -6.13 -9.51 30.83
C THR A 92 -5.19 -8.86 29.81
N ALA A 93 -4.14 -8.19 30.27
CA ALA A 93 -3.16 -7.54 29.40
C ALA A 93 -2.49 -8.56 28.47
N PHE A 94 -2.02 -9.71 28.99
CA PHE A 94 -1.41 -10.74 28.15
C PHE A 94 -2.35 -11.28 27.08
N ALA A 95 -3.61 -11.53 27.43
CA ALA A 95 -4.62 -11.96 26.45
C ALA A 95 -4.83 -10.89 25.37
N GLN A 96 -5.04 -9.63 25.78
CA GLN A 96 -5.30 -8.51 24.88
C GLN A 96 -4.12 -8.24 23.93
N TYR A 97 -2.88 -8.21 24.43
CA TYR A 97 -1.69 -8.05 23.58
C TYR A 97 -1.50 -9.22 22.61
N GLY A 98 -1.74 -10.45 23.07
CA GLY A 98 -1.63 -11.64 22.23
C GLY A 98 -2.64 -11.63 21.09
N GLU A 99 -3.90 -11.33 21.38
CA GLU A 99 -4.94 -11.20 20.37
C GLU A 99 -4.67 -10.05 19.39
N GLU A 100 -4.20 -8.92 19.90
CA GLU A 100 -3.87 -7.76 19.07
C GLU A 100 -2.72 -8.05 18.11
N ALA A 101 -1.66 -8.71 18.59
CA ALA A 101 -0.56 -9.12 17.74
C ALA A 101 -1.06 -10.01 16.59
N GLN A 102 -1.99 -10.93 16.86
CA GLN A 102 -2.60 -11.76 15.82
C GLN A 102 -3.46 -10.93 14.83
N ARG A 103 -4.25 -9.97 15.31
CA ARG A 103 -5.04 -9.09 14.45
C ARG A 103 -4.15 -8.24 13.53
N MET A 104 -3.13 -7.61 14.10
CA MET A 104 -2.16 -6.80 13.35
C MET A 104 -1.38 -7.62 12.31
N LEU A 105 -1.00 -8.85 12.65
CA LEU A 105 -0.36 -9.77 11.68
C LEU A 105 -1.28 -10.08 10.51
N ARG A 106 -2.56 -10.40 10.78
CA ARG A 106 -3.54 -10.68 9.71
C ARG A 106 -3.80 -9.46 8.83
N LEU A 107 -3.94 -8.28 9.43
CA LEU A 107 -4.11 -7.02 8.68
C LEU A 107 -2.91 -6.72 7.79
N THR A 108 -1.70 -6.92 8.31
CA THR A 108 -0.46 -6.70 7.56
C THR A 108 -0.31 -7.72 6.43
N GLN A 109 -0.57 -9.00 6.68
CA GLN A 109 -0.53 -10.05 5.65
C GLN A 109 -1.54 -9.79 4.53
N GLY A 110 -2.80 -9.49 4.88
CA GLY A 110 -3.82 -9.13 3.90
C GLY A 110 -3.42 -7.90 3.07
N THR A 111 -2.83 -6.88 3.72
CA THR A 111 -2.29 -5.71 3.02
C THR A 111 -1.21 -6.09 2.00
N VAL A 112 -0.25 -6.94 2.38
CA VAL A 112 0.83 -7.36 1.46
C VAL A 112 0.27 -8.16 0.29
N GLU A 113 -0.70 -9.04 0.53
CA GLU A 113 -1.37 -9.80 -0.53
C GLU A 113 -2.12 -8.88 -1.50
N ASP A 114 -2.86 -7.90 -0.97
CA ASP A 114 -3.61 -6.92 -1.75
C ASP A 114 -2.68 -6.04 -2.60
N VAL A 115 -1.59 -5.54 -2.01
CA VAL A 115 -0.56 -4.74 -2.70
C VAL A 115 0.13 -5.56 -3.79
N THR A 116 0.45 -6.83 -3.52
CA THR A 116 1.07 -7.72 -4.51
C THR A 116 0.13 -8.00 -5.68
N ARG A 117 -1.15 -8.25 -5.40
CA ARG A 117 -2.18 -8.45 -6.41
C ARG A 117 -2.35 -7.20 -7.28
N ALA A 118 -2.45 -6.03 -6.67
CA ALA A 118 -2.56 -4.76 -7.38
C ALA A 118 -1.35 -4.47 -8.28
N ALA A 119 -0.13 -4.74 -7.79
CA ALA A 119 1.07 -4.59 -8.60
C ALA A 119 1.08 -5.53 -9.82
N LYS A 120 0.57 -6.75 -9.66
CA LYS A 120 0.43 -7.72 -10.76
C LYS A 120 -0.61 -7.25 -11.79
N GLU A 121 -1.78 -6.81 -11.34
CA GLU A 121 -2.84 -6.27 -12.21
C GLU A 121 -2.38 -5.01 -12.97
N ALA A 122 -1.68 -4.10 -12.29
CA ALA A 122 -1.10 -2.91 -12.93
C ALA A 122 -0.08 -3.29 -14.01
N ARG A 123 0.78 -4.28 -13.74
CA ARG A 123 1.75 -4.80 -14.72
C ARG A 123 1.05 -5.41 -15.93
N GLU A 124 0.07 -6.27 -15.72
CA GLU A 124 -0.69 -6.92 -16.80
C GLU A 124 -1.43 -5.89 -17.67
N THR A 125 -2.07 -4.91 -17.03
CA THR A 125 -2.80 -3.84 -17.73
C THR A 125 -1.87 -2.95 -18.57
N THR A 126 -0.68 -2.65 -18.03
CA THR A 126 0.32 -1.82 -18.73
C THR A 126 0.94 -2.58 -19.92
N VAL A 127 1.25 -3.87 -19.75
CA VAL A 127 1.74 -4.72 -20.84
C VAL A 127 0.68 -4.86 -21.93
N HIS A 128 -0.57 -5.10 -21.56
CA HIS A 128 -1.65 -5.25 -22.52
C HIS A 128 -1.96 -3.94 -23.28
N ALA A 129 -1.81 -2.78 -22.63
CA ALA A 129 -1.92 -1.47 -23.29
C ALA A 129 -0.75 -1.23 -24.26
N ALA A 130 0.47 -1.68 -23.91
CA ALA A 130 1.64 -1.59 -24.78
C ALA A 130 1.50 -2.49 -26.03
N ASP A 131 0.96 -3.70 -25.88
CA ASP A 131 0.72 -4.66 -26.97
C ASP A 131 -0.41 -4.21 -27.90
N LYS A 132 -1.50 -3.64 -27.37
CA LYS A 132 -2.61 -3.11 -28.18
C LYS A 132 -2.21 -1.88 -29.00
N ALA A 133 -1.19 -1.16 -28.56
CA ALA A 133 -0.68 0.02 -29.24
C ALA A 133 0.51 -0.28 -30.19
N ALA A 134 0.96 -1.53 -30.29
CA ALA A 134 2.01 -2.01 -31.20
C ALA A 134 1.43 -2.48 -32.55
#